data_AF-A0AAD5L5Z8-F1
#
_entry.id   AF-A0AAD5L5Z8-F1
#
_cell.length_a   1.000
_cell.length_b   1.000
_cell.length_c   1.000
_cell.angle_alpha   90.00
_cell.angle_beta   90.00
_cell.angle_gamma   90.00
#
_symmetry.space_group_name_H-M   'P 1'
#
loop_
_entity.id
_entity.type
_entity.pdbx_description
1 polymer ?
#
loop_
_entity_poly.entity_id
_entity_poly.type
_entity_poly.pdbx_seq_one_letter_code
_entity_poly.pdbx_strand_id
1 'polypeptide(L)'
;MPRPFNTQYRCYSVSMLPGQERLDVEKGGKIIMPPSALDQLTRLNIVYPMLFKLTNPREGRITHCGVLEFVADEGKIYLPYWVSLILHIHKIST
;
A
#
# COMPACT_ATOMS: atom_id res chain seq x y z
N MET A 1 19.26 14.72 8.28
CA MET A 1 18.99 13.63 7.31
C MET A 1 17.48 13.43 7.24
N PRO A 2 16.85 13.41 6.05
CA PRO A 2 15.42 13.14 5.96
C PRO A 2 15.15 11.76 6.57
N ARG A 3 14.20 11.68 7.50
CA ARG A 3 13.84 10.43 8.16
C ARG A 3 12.98 9.62 7.18
N PRO A 4 13.42 8.44 6.72
CA PRO A 4 12.61 7.63 5.82
C PRO A 4 11.37 7.14 6.57
N PHE A 5 10.21 7.20 5.91
CA PHE A 5 9.02 6.52 6.39
C PHE A 5 9.19 5.02 6.16
N ASN A 6 9.36 4.26 7.24
CA ASN A 6 9.49 2.81 7.19
C ASN A 6 8.57 2.18 8.23
N THR A 7 7.61 1.39 7.76
CA THR A 7 6.70 0.68 8.65
C THR A 7 6.17 -0.58 7.96
N GLN A 8 5.67 -1.52 8.77
CA GLN A 8 5.14 -2.79 8.28
C GLN A 8 3.61 -2.78 8.32
N TYR A 9 3.01 -3.17 7.21
CA TYR A 9 1.56 -3.28 7.06
C TYR A 9 1.15 -4.66 6.57
N ARG A 10 -0.05 -5.07 6.95
CA ARG A 10 -0.69 -6.27 6.39
C ARG A 10 -1.26 -5.91 5.01
N CYS A 11 -0.81 -6.64 4.00
CA CYS A 11 -1.22 -6.42 2.63
C CYS A 11 -2.47 -7.25 2.32
N TYR A 12 -3.50 -6.61 1.78
CA TYR A 12 -4.73 -7.25 1.32
C TYR A 12 -5.00 -6.90 -0.14
N SER A 13 -5.77 -7.74 -0.81
CA SER A 13 -6.24 -7.44 -2.15
C SER A 13 -7.31 -6.35 -2.09
N VAL A 14 -7.28 -5.40 -3.02
CA VAL A 14 -8.31 -4.34 -3.11
C VAL A 14 -9.73 -4.91 -3.23
N SER A 15 -9.92 -6.12 -3.77
CA SER A 15 -11.21 -6.82 -3.80
C SER A 15 -11.77 -7.16 -2.41
N MET A 16 -10.95 -7.12 -1.36
CA MET A 16 -11.37 -7.34 0.04
C MET A 16 -11.78 -6.05 0.75
N LEU A 17 -11.60 -4.89 0.12
CA LEU A 17 -12.02 -3.61 0.70
C LEU A 17 -13.56 -3.52 0.63
N PRO A 18 -14.26 -3.28 1.75
CA PRO A 18 -15.70 -3.10 1.72
C PRO A 18 -16.07 -1.82 0.95
N GLY A 19 -16.85 -1.95 -0.13
CA GLY A 19 -17.27 -0.83 -0.96
C GLY A 19 -17.39 -1.18 -2.44
N GLN A 20 -17.48 -0.15 -3.29
CA GLN A 20 -17.55 -0.28 -4.74
C GLN A 20 -16.21 -0.79 -5.31
N GLU A 21 -16.26 -1.66 -6.31
CA GLU A 21 -15.07 -2.13 -7.03
C GLU A 21 -14.28 -0.92 -7.59
N ARG A 22 -13.10 -0.66 -7.00
CA ARG A 22 -12.23 0.44 -7.41
C ARG A 22 -11.34 -0.01 -8.57
N LEU A 23 -11.93 -0.09 -9.76
CA LEU A 23 -11.24 -0.46 -11.00
C LEU A 23 -10.04 0.45 -11.30
N ASP A 24 -10.07 1.72 -10.88
CA ASP A 24 -8.95 2.66 -11.00
C ASP A 24 -7.72 2.26 -10.18
N VAL A 25 -7.92 1.59 -9.04
CA VAL A 25 -6.84 1.02 -8.23
C VAL A 25 -6.28 -0.20 -8.96
N GLU A 26 -7.14 -1.09 -9.45
CA GLU A 26 -6.72 -2.30 -10.16
C GLU A 26 -5.95 -2.03 -11.45
N LYS A 27 -6.36 -1.00 -12.20
CA LYS A 27 -5.65 -0.55 -13.42
C LYS A 27 -4.45 0.34 -13.12
N GLY A 28 -4.32 0.86 -11.90
CA GLY A 28 -3.32 1.86 -11.53
C GLY A 28 -2.15 1.33 -10.71
N GLY A 29 -1.02 2.03 -10.77
CA GLY A 29 0.16 1.92 -9.89
C GLY A 29 -0.06 2.34 -8.44
N LYS A 30 -1.30 2.39 -7.97
CA LYS A 30 -1.68 3.09 -6.74
C LYS A 30 -2.24 2.14 -5.69
N ILE A 31 -1.97 2.43 -4.43
CA ILE A 31 -2.39 1.63 -3.26
C ILE A 31 -3.26 2.45 -2.32
N ILE A 32 -3.97 1.79 -1.41
CA ILE A 32 -4.74 2.44 -0.35
C ILE A 32 -4.04 2.21 0.98
N MET A 33 -3.85 3.29 1.74
CA MET A 33 -3.14 3.29 3.01
C MET A 33 -4.04 3.73 4.17
N PRO A 34 -3.67 3.49 5.44
CA PRO A 34 -4.44 3.97 6.57
C PRO A 34 -4.20 5.48 6.80
N PRO A 35 -5.17 6.20 7.39
CA PRO A 35 -5.03 7.62 7.68
C PRO A 35 -3.87 7.93 8.63
N SER A 36 -3.48 7.02 9.53
CA SER A 36 -2.27 7.16 10.35
C SER A 36 -0.98 7.30 9.54
N ALA A 37 -0.91 6.70 8.34
CA ALA A 37 0.23 6.87 7.45
C ALA A 37 0.32 8.32 6.96
N LEU A 38 -0.82 8.94 6.62
CA LEU A 38 -0.87 10.33 6.18
C LEU A 38 -0.42 11.31 7.27
N ASP A 39 -0.83 11.10 8.52
CA ASP A 39 -0.37 11.91 9.66
C ASP A 39 1.16 11.85 9.77
N GLN A 40 1.75 10.65 9.71
CA GLN A 40 3.20 10.50 9.76
C GLN A 40 3.91 11.15 8.57
N LEU A 41 3.39 10.98 7.35
CA LEU A 41 3.94 11.60 6.14
C LEU A 41 3.89 13.13 6.23
N THR A 42 2.81 13.69 6.77
CA THR A 42 2.63 15.13 6.98
C THR A 42 3.64 15.67 7.99
N ARG A 43 3.88 14.96 9.10
CA ARG A 43 4.91 15.31 10.09
C ARG A 43 6.32 15.27 9.50
N LEU A 44 6.55 14.37 8.54
CA LEU A 44 7.80 14.27 7.79
C LEU A 44 7.93 15.31 6.66
N ASN A 45 6.91 16.17 6.48
CA ASN A 45 6.83 17.17 5.42
C ASN A 45 6.94 16.55 4.01
N ILE A 46 6.43 15.33 3.85
CA ILE A 46 6.40 14.63 2.55
C ILE A 46 5.19 15.13 1.77
N VAL A 47 5.46 15.76 0.62
CA VAL A 47 4.44 16.28 -0.30
C VAL A 47 4.34 15.40 -1.55
N TYR A 48 3.27 15.59 -2.31
CA TYR A 48 3.04 14.86 -3.55
C TYR A 48 4.16 15.11 -4.59
N PRO A 49 4.50 14.11 -5.45
CA PRO A 49 4.02 12.72 -5.48
C PRO A 49 4.64 11.82 -4.42
N MET A 50 3.79 11.13 -3.66
CA MET A 50 4.21 10.16 -2.65
C MET A 50 4.45 8.80 -3.31
N LEU A 51 5.70 8.36 -3.32
CA LEU A 51 6.11 7.05 -3.84
C LEU A 51 6.58 6.16 -2.69
N PHE A 52 6.03 4.96 -2.62
CA PHE A 52 6.35 3.98 -1.60
C PHE A 52 7.08 2.79 -2.19
N LYS A 53 8.14 2.35 -1.50
CA LYS A 53 8.81 1.10 -1.77
C LYS A 53 8.18 0.00 -0.94
N LEU A 54 7.50 -0.94 -1.59
CA LEU A 54 6.99 -2.14 -0.95
C LEU A 54 8.06 -3.23 -1.07
N THR A 55 8.34 -3.89 0.03
CA THR A 55 9.30 -5.00 0.07
C THR A 55 8.62 -6.20 0.72
N ASN A 56 8.62 -7.34 0.03
CA ASN A 56 8.26 -8.62 0.63
C ASN A 56 9.53 -9.27 1.18
N PRO A 57 9.76 -9.26 2.51
CA PRO A 57 10.98 -9.81 3.10
C PRO A 57 11.08 -11.33 2.95
N ARG A 58 9.96 -12.04 2.72
CA ARG A 58 9.97 -13.51 2.57
C ARG A 58 10.58 -13.95 1.25
N GLU A 59 10.27 -13.21 0.18
CA GLU A 59 10.65 -13.55 -1.20
C GLU A 59 11.78 -12.64 -1.73
N GLY A 60 12.22 -11.65 -0.94
CA GLY A 60 13.21 -10.65 -1.35
C GLY A 60 12.73 -9.72 -2.48
N ARG A 61 11.42 -9.70 -2.76
CA ARG A 61 10.85 -8.94 -3.88
C ARG A 61 10.54 -7.51 -3.48
N ILE A 62 10.73 -6.59 -4.41
CA ILE A 62 10.54 -5.17 -4.22
C ILE A 62 9.70 -4.62 -5.36
N THR A 63 8.78 -3.71 -5.05
CA THR A 63 8.04 -2.92 -6.04
C THR A 63 7.85 -1.50 -5.53
N HIS A 64 7.51 -0.58 -6.44
CA HIS A 64 7.25 0.81 -6.11
C HIS A 64 5.83 1.16 -6.53
N CYS A 65 5.06 1.74 -5.61
CA CYS A 65 3.67 2.13 -5.86
C CYS A 65 3.40 3.52 -5.29
N GLY A 66 2.53 4.27 -5.94
CA GLY A 66 1.98 5.50 -5.40
C GLY A 66 0.83 5.21 -4.44
N VAL A 67 0.39 6.21 -3.69
CA VAL A 67 -0.87 6.13 -2.91
C VAL A 67 -2.01 6.79 -3.69
N LEU A 68 -3.19 6.16 -3.69
CA LEU A 68 -4.41 6.75 -4.21
C LEU A 68 -5.09 7.56 -3.11
N GLU A 69 -5.42 6.89 -2.00
CA GLU A 69 -6.23 7.42 -0.90
C GLU A 69 -5.80 6.82 0.45
N PHE A 70 -6.13 7.53 1.52
CA PHE A 70 -5.84 7.15 2.90
C PHE A 70 -7.12 6.78 3.65
N VAL A 71 -7.76 5.66 3.27
CA VAL A 71 -9.05 5.21 3.80
C VAL A 71 -9.04 3.75 4.30
N ALA A 72 -7.87 3.11 4.36
CA ALA A 72 -7.76 1.74 4.85
C ALA A 72 -7.90 1.67 6.38
N ASP A 73 -8.30 0.50 6.88
CA ASP A 73 -8.19 0.18 8.31
C ASP A 73 -6.75 0.30 8.80
N GLU A 74 -6.59 0.69 10.05
CA GLU A 74 -5.29 0.80 10.70
C GLU A 74 -4.49 -0.52 10.64
N GLY A 75 -3.21 -0.40 10.26
CA GLY A 75 -2.31 -1.55 10.09
C GLY A 75 -2.53 -2.36 8.80
N LYS A 76 -3.50 -1.98 7.94
CA LYS A 76 -3.78 -2.66 6.67
C LYS A 76 -3.48 -1.75 5.48
N ILE A 77 -2.97 -2.33 4.39
CA ILE A 77 -2.87 -1.68 3.10
C ILE A 77 -3.54 -2.54 2.03
N TYR A 78 -4.18 -1.88 1.07
CA TYR A 78 -4.85 -2.57 -0.03
C TYR A 78 -4.07 -2.33 -1.32
N LEU A 79 -3.72 -3.45 -1.95
CA LEU A 79 -2.91 -3.50 -3.15
C LEU A 79 -3.77 -4.02 -4.31
N PRO A 80 -3.56 -3.52 -5.53
CA PRO A 80 -4.16 -4.13 -6.71
C PRO A 80 -3.58 -5.53 -6.94
N TYR A 81 -4.37 -6.38 -7.60
CA TYR A 81 -4.06 -7.80 -7.76
C TYR A 81 -2.67 -8.04 -8.39
N TRP A 82 -2.32 -7.27 -9.41
CA TRP A 82 -1.03 -7.39 -10.10
C TRP A 82 0.17 -7.06 -9.20
N VAL A 83 0.05 -6.11 -8.27
CA VAL A 83 1.11 -5.80 -7.28
C VAL A 83 1.28 -6.97 -6.31
N SER A 84 0.17 -7.53 -5.83
CA SER A 84 0.19 -8.73 -4.97
C SER A 84 0.90 -9.90 -5.68
N LEU A 85 0.67 -10.06 -7.00
CA LEU A 85 1.32 -11.07 -7.82
C LEU A 85 2.82 -10.80 -7.98
N ILE A 86 3.23 -9.56 -8.26
CA ILE A 86 4.64 -9.17 -8.38
C ILE A 86 5.38 -9.47 -7.09
N LEU A 87 4.81 -9.07 -5.95
CA LEU A 87 5.38 -9.28 -4.63
C LEU A 87 5.26 -10.73 -4.15
N HIS A 88 4.56 -11.58 -4.89
CA HIS A 88 4.32 -12.98 -4.53
C HIS A 88 3.68 -13.12 -3.14
N ILE A 89 2.76 -12.20 -2.82
CA ILE A 89 1.96 -12.26 -1.61
C ILE A 89 0.90 -13.33 -1.86
N HIS A 90 1.17 -14.55 -1.41
CA HIS A 90 0.19 -15.64 -1.44
C HIS A 90 -1.06 -15.18 -0.69
N LYS A 91 -2.24 -15.42 -1.28
CA LYS A 91 -3.52 -15.30 -0.58
C LYS A 91 -3.42 -16.18 0.66
N ILE A 92 -3.20 -15.58 1.82
CA ILE A 92 -3.48 -16.23 3.10
C ILE A 92 -5.00 -16.18 3.22
N SER A 93 -5.67 -17.04 2.44
CA SER A 93 -7.01 -17.49 2.75
C SER A 93 -6.84 -18.44 3.93
N THR A 94 -7.26 -17.99 5.11
CA THR A 94 -7.79 -18.92 6.11
C THR A 94 -9.05 -19.56 5.55
#